data_AF-A0AAV2NP05-F1
#
_entry.id   AF-A0AAV2NP05-F1
#
_cell.length_a   1.000
_cell.length_b   1.000
_cell.length_c   1.000
_cell.angle_alpha   90.00
_cell.angle_beta   90.00
_cell.angle_gamma   90.00
#
_symmetry.space_group_name_H-M   'P 1'
#
loop_
_entity.id
_entity.type
_entity.pdbx_description
1 polymer ?
#
loop_
_entity_poly.entity_id
_entity_poly.type
_entity_poly.pdbx_seq_one_letter_code
_entity_poly.pdbx_strand_id
1 'polypeptide(L)'
;MWRLFYCTFWLLICSVQIYVADQKFIEVHELNSKELSHTDQLAPIDPALHAFPTIPLLPNCIKQGYLRDPFNCGKFYRCKHNQGIPVTYYCQPGLIFNTLTESCDHPQYVQC
;
A
#
# COMPACT_ATOMS: atom_id res chain seq x y z
N MET A 1 42.23 21.69 31.24
CA MET A 1 42.10 21.50 29.78
C MET A 1 41.67 20.10 29.37
N TRP A 2 42.21 19.02 29.95
CA TRP A 2 41.86 17.62 29.61
C TRP A 2 40.36 17.25 29.79
N ARG A 3 39.69 17.80 30.81
CA ARG A 3 38.26 17.50 31.09
C ARG A 3 37.31 17.91 29.97
N LEU A 4 37.57 19.01 29.26
CA LEU A 4 36.75 19.42 28.12
C LEU A 4 36.93 18.47 26.92
N PHE A 5 38.17 18.04 26.64
CA PHE A 5 38.45 17.08 25.57
C PHE A 5 37.82 15.71 25.82
N TYR A 6 37.80 15.25 27.07
CA TYR A 6 37.16 13.97 27.40
C TYR A 6 35.64 14.04 27.24
N CYS A 7 35.03 15.18 27.60
CA CYS A 7 33.59 15.39 27.51
C CYS A 7 33.12 15.49 26.05
N THR A 8 33.85 16.22 25.20
CA THR A 8 33.54 16.33 23.77
C THR A 8 33.74 15.01 23.04
N PHE A 9 34.78 14.24 23.41
CA PHE A 9 35.04 12.92 22.84
C PHE A 9 33.95 11.91 23.25
N TRP A 10 33.52 11.92 24.52
CA TRP A 10 32.39 11.10 24.98
C TRP A 10 31.07 11.46 24.30
N LEU A 11 30.78 12.75 24.10
CA LEU A 11 29.57 13.20 23.39
C LEU A 11 29.58 12.76 21.92
N LEU A 12 30.72 12.88 21.23
CA LEU A 12 30.88 12.40 19.86
C LEU A 12 30.72 10.88 19.76
N ILE A 13 31.38 10.11 20.62
CA ILE A 13 31.23 8.65 20.67
C ILE A 13 29.78 8.26 20.96
N CYS A 14 29.10 8.94 21.89
CA CYS A 14 27.71 8.67 22.22
C CYS A 14 26.79 8.97 21.02
N SER A 15 27.02 10.07 20.30
CA SER A 15 26.27 10.39 19.09
C SER A 15 26.51 9.39 17.94
N VAL A 16 27.73 8.89 17.77
CA VAL A 16 28.06 7.83 16.80
C VAL A 16 27.37 6.52 17.18
N GLN A 17 27.33 6.17 18.46
CA GLN A 17 26.67 4.94 18.93
C GLN A 17 25.14 4.99 18.79
N ILE A 18 24.53 6.16 19.00
CA ILE A 18 23.10 6.39 18.75
C ILE A 18 22.79 6.30 17.26
N TYR A 19 23.69 6.80 16.39
CA TYR A 19 23.51 6.74 14.93
C TYR A 19 23.58 5.30 14.38
N VAL A 20 24.40 4.44 15.00
CA VAL A 20 24.60 3.04 14.56
C VAL A 20 23.47 2.10 15.02
N ALA A 21 22.57 2.54 15.90
CA ALA A 21 21.49 1.70 16.45
C ALA A 21 20.26 1.53 15.53
N ASP A 22 20.21 2.18 14.36
CA ASP A 22 19.04 2.17 13.45
C ASP A 22 19.30 1.41 12.14
N GLN A 23 19.94 0.24 12.22
CA GLN A 23 19.97 -0.72 11.12
C GLN A 23 18.97 -1.85 11.39
N LYS A 24 17.68 -1.51 11.40
CA LYS A 24 16.60 -2.51 11.28
C LYS A 24 16.51 -2.96 9.81
N PHE A 25 17.53 -3.70 9.35
CA PHE A 25 17.48 -4.37 8.06
C PHE A 25 16.77 -5.71 8.25
N ILE A 26 15.58 -5.83 7.65
CA ILE A 26 14.86 -7.09 7.52
C ILE A 26 15.67 -7.95 6.54
N GLU A 27 16.13 -9.13 6.96
CA GLU A 27 16.69 -10.12 6.03
C GLU A 27 15.59 -10.51 5.03
N VAL A 28 15.71 -10.01 3.80
CA VAL A 28 14.95 -10.55 2.67
C VAL A 28 15.66 -11.86 2.31
N HIS A 29 15.13 -12.98 2.80
CA HIS A 29 15.51 -14.28 2.28
C HIS A 29 15.30 -14.29 0.76
N GLU A 30 16.39 -14.56 0.03
CA GLU A 30 16.44 -14.74 -1.41
C GLU A 30 15.50 -15.91 -1.78
N LEU A 31 14.33 -15.60 -2.34
CA LEU A 31 13.46 -16.60 -2.94
C LEU A 31 14.16 -17.13 -4.18
N ASN A 32 14.84 -18.26 -4.01
CA ASN A 32 15.41 -19.10 -5.05
C ASN A 32 14.44 -19.22 -6.23
N SER A 33 14.83 -18.66 -7.36
CA SER A 33 14.08 -18.50 -8.60
C SER A 33 13.96 -19.79 -9.42
N LYS A 34 13.80 -20.95 -8.77
CA LYS A 34 13.82 -22.25 -9.46
C LYS A 34 12.70 -23.19 -9.02
N GLU A 35 11.46 -22.74 -9.09
CA GLU A 35 10.31 -23.64 -9.33
C GLU A 35 9.05 -22.86 -9.79
N LEU A 36 9.06 -22.31 -11.01
CA LEU A 36 7.80 -22.04 -11.72
C LEU A 36 7.92 -22.59 -13.14
N SER A 37 7.69 -23.90 -13.23
CA SER A 37 7.53 -24.62 -14.48
C SER A 37 6.28 -24.12 -15.20
N HIS A 38 6.49 -23.60 -16.40
CA HIS A 38 5.52 -23.23 -17.40
C HIS A 38 4.71 -24.45 -17.86
N THR A 39 3.40 -24.50 -17.55
CA THR A 39 2.33 -24.89 -18.51
C THR A 39 0.91 -24.73 -17.94
N ASP A 40 0.06 -24.07 -18.73
CA ASP A 40 -1.37 -24.33 -18.93
C ASP A 40 -2.39 -23.98 -17.83
N GLN A 41 -2.75 -22.70 -17.79
CA GLN A 41 -4.16 -22.32 -17.85
C GLN A 41 -4.31 -20.98 -18.56
N LEU A 42 -4.53 -21.05 -19.88
CA LEU A 42 -5.21 -19.97 -20.59
C LEU A 42 -6.56 -19.76 -19.92
N ALA A 43 -6.77 -18.58 -19.33
CA ALA A 43 -8.08 -18.17 -18.85
C ALA A 43 -9.10 -18.31 -19.99
N PRO A 44 -10.36 -18.69 -19.71
CA PRO A 44 -11.42 -18.66 -20.71
C PRO A 44 -11.45 -17.26 -21.35
N ILE A 45 -11.22 -17.20 -22.66
CA ILE A 45 -11.38 -15.96 -23.43
C ILE A 45 -12.88 -15.74 -23.52
N ASP A 46 -13.44 -15.02 -22.56
CA ASP A 46 -14.79 -14.47 -22.69
C ASP A 46 -14.73 -13.33 -23.72
N PRO A 47 -15.41 -13.45 -24.88
CA PRO A 47 -15.40 -12.42 -25.93
C PRO A 47 -16.00 -11.07 -25.51
N ALA A 48 -16.56 -10.95 -24.30
CA ALA A 48 -17.18 -9.70 -23.83
C ALA A 48 -16.20 -8.68 -23.20
N LEU A 49 -14.97 -9.05 -22.84
CA LEU A 49 -14.05 -8.16 -22.11
C LEU A 49 -13.18 -7.23 -22.99
N HIS A 50 -13.22 -7.39 -24.32
CA HIS A 50 -12.43 -6.57 -25.24
C HIS A 50 -13.24 -5.47 -25.96
N ALA A 51 -14.54 -5.33 -25.66
CA ALA A 51 -15.44 -4.40 -26.35
C ALA A 51 -15.60 -3.02 -25.67
N PHE A 52 -14.93 -2.76 -24.54
CA PHE A 52 -14.95 -1.45 -23.89
C PHE A 52 -13.54 -0.86 -23.78
N PRO A 53 -13.36 0.46 -24.01
CA PRO A 53 -12.06 1.11 -23.92
C PRO A 53 -11.47 0.84 -22.53
N THR A 54 -10.30 0.20 -22.49
CA THR A 54 -9.59 -0.25 -21.28
C THR A 54 -9.03 0.89 -20.43
N ILE A 55 -9.58 2.10 -20.55
CA ILE A 55 -9.29 3.18 -19.61
C ILE A 55 -10.15 2.89 -18.37
N PRO A 56 -9.57 2.48 -17.23
CA PRO A 56 -10.32 2.46 -15.99
C PRO A 56 -10.80 3.90 -15.77
N LEU A 57 -12.11 4.13 -15.83
CA LEU A 57 -12.69 5.43 -15.53
C LEU A 57 -12.41 5.72 -14.06
N LEU A 58 -11.30 6.40 -13.82
CA LEU A 58 -10.89 6.77 -12.49
C LEU A 58 -11.80 7.92 -12.02
N PRO A 59 -12.47 7.81 -10.86
CA PRO A 59 -13.30 8.89 -10.38
C PRO A 59 -12.44 10.14 -10.16
N ASN A 60 -12.96 11.29 -10.59
CA ASN A 60 -12.31 12.55 -10.27
C ASN A 60 -12.57 12.89 -8.79
N CYS A 61 -11.52 13.24 -8.05
CA CYS A 61 -11.68 13.59 -6.65
C CYS A 61 -12.45 14.89 -6.51
N ILE A 62 -13.67 14.86 -5.95
CA ILE A 62 -14.40 16.11 -5.66
C ILE A 62 -13.80 16.78 -4.41
N LYS A 63 -13.47 15.97 -3.41
CA LYS A 63 -12.89 16.39 -2.13
C LYS A 63 -11.79 15.42 -1.67
N GLN A 64 -10.96 15.87 -0.73
CA GLN A 64 -10.05 15.01 0.01
C GLN A 64 -10.81 13.92 0.79
N GLY A 65 -10.18 12.76 0.93
CA GLY A 65 -10.73 11.63 1.69
C GLY A 65 -10.72 10.32 0.91
N TYR A 66 -11.65 9.44 1.25
CA TYR A 66 -11.75 8.10 0.67
C TYR A 66 -13.08 7.89 -0.07
N LEU A 67 -13.02 7.18 -1.19
CA LEU A 67 -14.17 6.87 -2.03
C LEU A 67 -14.17 5.37 -2.33
N ARG A 68 -15.30 4.70 -2.15
CA ARG A 68 -15.48 3.30 -2.54
C ARG A 68 -15.66 3.21 -4.07
N ASP A 69 -15.13 2.16 -4.68
CA ASP A 69 -15.47 1.82 -6.07
C ASP A 69 -16.92 1.28 -6.16
N PRO A 70 -17.75 1.77 -7.10
CA PRO A 70 -19.16 1.38 -7.19
C PRO A 70 -19.40 -0.03 -7.74
N PHE A 71 -18.39 -0.65 -8.36
CA PHE A 71 -18.49 -1.99 -8.96
C PHE A 71 -17.66 -3.04 -8.24
N ASN A 72 -16.70 -2.61 -7.40
CA ASN A 72 -15.88 -3.50 -6.59
C ASN A 72 -15.82 -3.04 -5.13
N CYS A 73 -16.56 -3.73 -4.27
CA CYS A 73 -16.71 -3.44 -2.84
C CYS A 73 -15.40 -3.47 -2.04
N GLY A 74 -14.43 -4.27 -2.50
CA GLY A 74 -13.10 -4.40 -1.92
C GLY A 74 -12.10 -3.38 -2.47
N LYS A 75 -12.49 -2.54 -3.44
CA LYS A 75 -11.65 -1.51 -4.04
C LYS A 75 -12.07 -0.13 -3.57
N PHE A 76 -11.09 0.71 -3.27
CA PHE A 76 -11.33 2.08 -2.85
C PHE A 76 -10.22 3.01 -3.35
N TYR A 77 -10.50 4.31 -3.25
CA TYR A 77 -9.68 5.38 -3.78
C TYR A 77 -9.36 6.37 -2.67
N ARG A 78 -8.11 6.83 -2.58
CA ARG A 78 -7.69 7.90 -1.67
C ARG A 78 -7.39 9.17 -2.47
N CYS A 79 -8.11 10.22 -2.14
CA CYS A 79 -7.94 11.56 -2.69
C CYS A 79 -7.08 12.41 -1.75
N LYS A 80 -5.85 12.75 -2.19
CA LYS A 80 -4.93 13.63 -1.44
C LYS A 80 -5.32 15.11 -1.53
N HIS A 81 -5.89 15.52 -2.66
CA HIS A 81 -6.26 16.90 -2.94
C HIS A 81 -7.66 16.94 -3.56
N ASN A 82 -8.34 18.09 -3.43
CA ASN A 82 -9.55 18.37 -4.18
C ASN A 82 -9.20 18.42 -5.67
N GLN A 83 -10.04 17.85 -6.53
CA GLN A 83 -9.87 17.80 -8.00
C GLN A 83 -8.56 17.13 -8.46
N GLY A 84 -8.01 16.23 -7.64
CA GLY A 84 -6.82 15.45 -7.95
C GLY A 84 -7.11 14.06 -8.54
N ILE A 85 -6.03 13.39 -8.96
CA ILE A 85 -6.05 11.99 -9.37
C ILE A 85 -6.01 11.12 -8.09
N PRO A 86 -6.99 10.24 -7.85
CA PRO A 86 -6.95 9.35 -6.70
C PRO A 86 -5.91 8.25 -6.85
N VAL A 87 -5.45 7.72 -5.71
CA VAL A 87 -4.65 6.50 -5.66
C VAL A 87 -5.57 5.33 -5.29
N THR A 88 -5.46 4.23 -6.05
CA THR A 88 -6.27 3.02 -5.87
C THR A 88 -5.68 2.12 -4.80
N TYR A 89 -6.55 1.53 -3.99
CA TYR A 89 -6.22 0.54 -2.97
C TYR A 89 -7.24 -0.60 -2.99
N TYR A 90 -6.84 -1.74 -2.43
CA TYR A 90 -7.69 -2.91 -2.28
C TYR A 90 -7.65 -3.39 -0.83
N CYS A 91 -8.81 -3.79 -0.33
CA CYS A 91 -8.94 -4.52 0.92
C CYS A 91 -8.40 -5.94 0.76
N GLN A 92 -8.14 -6.59 1.90
CA GLN A 92 -7.84 -8.02 1.92
C GLN A 92 -9.03 -8.82 1.35
N PRO A 93 -8.78 -10.00 0.76
CA PRO A 93 -9.84 -10.84 0.22
C PRO A 93 -10.97 -11.10 1.23
N GLY A 94 -12.22 -10.90 0.80
CA GLY A 94 -13.41 -11.09 1.63
C GLY A 94 -13.80 -9.90 2.52
N LEU A 95 -13.00 -8.82 2.54
CA LEU A 95 -13.36 -7.58 3.22
C LEU A 95 -13.93 -6.54 2.25
N ILE A 96 -14.75 -5.65 2.79
CA ILE A 96 -15.42 -4.57 2.07
C ILE A 96 -14.92 -3.26 2.67
N PHE A 97 -14.55 -2.28 1.83
CA PHE A 97 -14.18 -0.97 2.35
C PHE A 97 -15.36 -0.41 3.19
N ASN A 98 -15.17 0.48 4.14
CA ASN A 98 -16.27 1.06 4.89
C ASN A 98 -16.07 2.57 4.88
N THR A 99 -16.92 3.26 4.15
CA THR A 99 -16.83 4.72 3.99
C THR A 99 -17.16 5.48 5.27
N LEU A 100 -17.77 4.82 6.27
CA LEU A 100 -18.06 5.40 7.58
C LEU A 100 -16.85 5.33 8.52
N THR A 101 -16.12 4.21 8.51
CA THR A 101 -14.94 3.98 9.36
C THR A 101 -13.61 4.23 8.63
N GLU A 102 -13.69 4.54 7.33
CA GLU A 102 -12.56 4.70 6.40
C GLU A 102 -11.59 3.51 6.40
N SER A 103 -12.11 2.30 6.65
CA SER A 103 -11.32 1.07 6.86
C SER A 103 -11.97 -0.13 6.17
N CYS A 104 -11.24 -1.24 6.00
CA CYS A 104 -11.81 -2.48 5.48
C CYS A 104 -12.51 -3.25 6.60
N ASP A 105 -13.79 -3.55 6.45
CA ASP A 105 -14.65 -4.22 7.43
C ASP A 105 -15.26 -5.51 6.86
N HIS A 106 -15.77 -6.35 7.75
CA HIS A 106 -16.51 -7.56 7.37
C HIS A 106 -17.89 -7.20 6.75
N PRO A 107 -18.36 -7.98 5.76
CA PRO A 107 -19.63 -7.75 5.07
C PRO A 107 -20.87 -7.79 5.99
N GLN A 108 -20.75 -8.35 7.19
CA GLN A 108 -21.80 -8.33 8.21
C GLN A 108 -22.01 -6.95 8.85
N TYR A 109 -21.04 -6.04 8.77
CA TYR A 109 -21.08 -4.70 9.39
C TYR A 109 -21.19 -3.56 8.38
N VAL A 110 -20.90 -3.83 7.11
CA VAL A 110 -20.93 -2.84 6.04
C VAL A 110 -21.55 -3.44 4.79
N GLN A 111 -22.45 -2.68 4.17
CA GLN A 111 -23.02 -3.03 2.87
C GLN A 111 -22.18 -2.42 1.75
N CYS A 112 -22.07 -3.19 0.68
CA CYS A 112 -21.81 -2.66 -0.65
C CYS A 112 -23.17 -2.34 -1.28
#